data_AF-A0A2E5B7M9-F1
#
_entry.id   AF-A0A2E5B7M9-F1
#
_cell.length_a   1.000
_cell.length_b   1.000
_cell.length_c   1.000
_cell.angle_alpha   90.00
_cell.angle_beta   90.00
_cell.angle_gamma   90.00
#
_symmetry.space_group_name_H-M   'P 1'
#
loop_
_entity.id
_entity.type
_entity.pdbx_description
1 polymer ?
#
loop_
_entity_poly.entity_id
_entity_poly.type
_entity_poly.pdbx_seq_one_letter_code
_entity_poly.pdbx_strand_id
1 'polypeptide(L)' 'MEERESIQKRAIMVHSFTAEVLDEKWTPTIGAKELEMANTRLAEQHIPWRWRWHTKTSNLAGSITLQNATA' A
#
# COMPACT_ATOMS: atom_id res chain seq x y z
N MET A 1 -8.14 8.00 27.63
CA MET A 1 -8.84 7.42 26.47
C MET A 1 -8.39 8.20 25.26
N GLU A 2 -7.34 7.74 24.58
CA GLU A 2 -6.92 8.36 23.33
C GLU A 2 -7.88 7.89 22.24
N GLU A 3 -8.86 8.73 21.97
CA GLU A 3 -9.63 8.72 20.74
C GLU A 3 -8.65 9.07 19.62
N ARG A 4 -7.84 8.08 19.22
CA ARG A 4 -6.96 8.19 18.08
C ARG A 4 -7.87 8.19 16.88
N GLU A 5 -8.28 9.40 16.48
CA GLU A 5 -8.96 9.69 15.22
C GLU A 5 -8.43 8.72 14.18
N SER A 6 -9.32 7.83 13.72
CA SER A 6 -9.01 6.94 12.62
C SER A 6 -8.87 7.82 11.40
N ILE A 7 -7.67 8.37 11.18
CA ILE A 7 -7.37 9.23 10.04
C ILE A 7 -7.56 8.35 8.80
N GLN A 8 -8.74 8.44 8.21
CA GLN A 8 -9.07 7.75 6.98
C GLN A 8 -8.31 8.43 5.85
N LYS A 9 -7.52 7.63 5.13
CA LYS A 9 -6.71 8.11 4.01
C LYS A 9 -7.16 7.42 2.74
N ARG A 10 -7.03 8.12 1.61
CA ARG A 10 -7.28 7.52 0.30
C ARG A 10 -6.26 6.43 0.05
N ALA A 11 -6.73 5.26 -0.33
CA ALA A 11 -5.91 4.14 -0.73
C ALA A 11 -6.28 3.72 -2.15
N ILE A 12 -5.34 3.08 -2.82
CA ILE A 12 -5.52 2.43 -4.11
C ILE A 12 -5.02 1.01 -4.01
N MET A 13 -5.61 0.12 -4.80
CA MET A 13 -5.14 -1.24 -4.91
C MET A 13 -4.19 -1.32 -6.10
N VAL A 14 -2.99 -1.82 -5.85
CA VAL A 14 -1.96 -2.00 -6.86
C VAL A 14 -1.56 -3.46 -6.95
N HIS A 15 -1.28 -3.92 -8.16
CA HIS A 15 -0.76 -5.24 -8.40
C HIS A 15 0.69 -5.33 -7.91
N SER A 16 1.00 -6.37 -7.14
CA SER A 16 2.29 -6.51 -6.46
C SER A 16 3.46 -6.70 -7.44
N PHE A 17 3.20 -7.24 -8.63
CA PHE A 17 4.24 -7.54 -9.63
C PHE A 17 4.36 -6.48 -10.73
N THR A 18 3.23 -6.02 -11.27
CA THR A 18 3.21 -5.11 -12.42
C THR A 18 3.11 -3.66 -12.01
N ALA A 19 2.87 -3.38 -10.71
CA ALA A 19 2.57 -2.05 -10.18
C ALA A 19 1.36 -1.38 -10.85
N GLU A 20 0.53 -2.15 -11.55
CA GLU A 20 -0.71 -1.67 -12.17
C GLU A 20 -1.72 -1.35 -11.08
N VAL A 21 -2.40 -0.21 -11.23
CA VAL A 21 -3.50 0.16 -10.35
C VAL A 21 -4.75 -0.57 -10.85
N LEU A 22 -5.55 -1.15 -9.94
CA LEU A 22 -6.78 -1.84 -10.33
C LEU A 22 -7.69 -0.87 -11.11
N ASP A 23 -7.89 0.32 -10.54
CA ASP A 23 -8.65 1.39 -11.15
C ASP A 23 -8.19 2.72 -10.58
N GLU A 24 -7.79 3.65 -11.45
CA GLU A 24 -7.25 4.96 -11.07
C GLU A 24 -8.32 5.90 -10.47
N LYS A 25 -9.60 5.65 -10.77
CA LYS A 25 -10.74 6.42 -10.24
C LYS A 25 -11.26 5.84 -8.93
N TRP A 26 -10.93 4.57 -8.64
CA TRP A 26 -11.30 3.91 -7.40
C TRP A 26 -10.29 4.19 -6.29
N THR A 27 -10.52 5.29 -5.56
CA THR A 27 -9.69 5.72 -4.42
C THR A 27 -10.49 5.71 -3.11
N PRO A 28 -10.88 4.55 -2.57
CA PRO A 28 -11.63 4.51 -1.32
C PRO A 28 -10.80 5.07 -0.16
N THR A 29 -11.49 5.71 0.79
CA THR A 29 -10.91 6.16 2.05
C THR A 29 -11.01 5.05 3.09
N ILE A 30 -9.87 4.56 3.56
CA ILE A 30 -9.79 3.50 4.57
C ILE A 30 -8.89 3.93 5.73
N GLY A 31 -9.13 3.39 6.92
CA GLY A 31 -8.28 3.62 8.09
C GLY A 31 -6.97 2.83 8.03
N ALA A 32 -5.98 3.23 8.83
CA ALA A 32 -4.67 2.57 8.85
C ALA A 32 -4.74 1.09 9.23
N LYS A 33 -5.58 0.77 10.23
CA LYS A 33 -5.82 -0.60 10.68
C LYS A 33 -6.52 -1.45 9.62
N GLU A 34 -7.45 -0.86 8.86
CA GLU A 34 -8.16 -1.54 7.78
C GLU A 34 -7.22 -1.86 6.61
N LEU A 35 -6.33 -0.93 6.24
CA LEU A 35 -5.32 -1.16 5.21
C LEU A 35 -4.39 -2.32 5.60
N GLU A 36 -3.93 -2.35 6.85
CA GLU A 36 -3.06 -3.42 7.35
C GLU A 36 -3.79 -4.77 7.33
N MET A 37 -5.01 -4.84 7.88
CA MET A 37 -5.83 -6.06 7.84
C MET A 37 -6.08 -6.54 6.41
N ALA A 38 -6.39 -5.63 5.48
CA ALA A 38 -6.65 -5.98 4.10
C ALA A 38 -5.39 -6.54 3.42
N ASN A 39 -4.23 -5.93 3.64
CA ASN A 39 -2.95 -6.43 3.12
C ASN A 39 -2.58 -7.79 3.71
N THR A 40 -2.77 -7.99 5.01
CA THR A 40 -2.54 -9.29 5.65
C THR A 40 -3.40 -10.37 5.01
N ARG A 41 -4.71 -10.13 4.86
CA ARG A 41 -5.61 -11.09 4.20
C ARG A 41 -5.24 -11.37 2.75
N LEU A 42 -4.85 -10.34 1.99
CA LEU A 42 -4.42 -10.50 0.61
C LEU A 42 -3.16 -11.39 0.53
N ALA A 43 -2.21 -11.21 1.46
CA ALA A 43 -1.02 -12.04 1.56
C ALA A 43 -1.37 -13.50 1.94
N GLU A 44 -2.26 -13.71 2.91
CA GLU A 44 -2.73 -15.05 3.32
C GLU A 44 -3.45 -15.79 2.19
N GLN A 45 -4.19 -15.08 1.35
CA GLN A 45 -4.92 -15.64 0.21
C GLN A 45 -4.06 -15.75 -1.05
N HIS A 46 -2.76 -15.43 -0.98
CA HIS A 46 -1.86 -15.38 -2.13
C HIS A 46 -2.38 -14.52 -3.30
N ILE A 47 -3.16 -13.47 -2.98
CA ILE A 47 -3.72 -12.56 -3.97
C ILE A 47 -2.61 -11.58 -4.38
N PRO A 48 -2.30 -11.43 -5.68
CA PRO A 48 -1.20 -10.60 -6.15
C PRO A 48 -1.52 -9.10 -6.14
N TRP A 49 -2.37 -8.64 -5.22
CA TRP A 49 -2.79 -7.26 -5.07
C TRP A 49 -2.47 -6.77 -3.66
N ARG A 50 -2.13 -5.49 -3.53
CA ARG A 50 -1.83 -4.84 -2.25
C ARG A 50 -2.44 -3.45 -2.20
N TRP A 51 -2.98 -3.11 -1.04
CA TRP A 51 -3.41 -1.75 -0.73
C TRP A 51 -2.19 -0.86 -0.48
N ARG A 52 -2.16 0.27 -1.17
CA ARG A 52 -1.20 1.34 -0.92
C ARG A 52 -1.93 2.64 -0.67
N TRP A 53 -1.39 3.47 0.21
CA TRP A 53 -1.85 4.84 0.34
C TRP A 53 -1.69 5.57 -0.99
N HIS A 54 -2.73 6.29 -1.40
CA HIS A 54 -2.69 7.18 -2.53
C HIS A 54 -1.88 8.43 -2.13
N THR A 55 -0.56 8.28 -2.13
CA THR A 55 0.36 9.38 -1.97
C THR A 55 0.39 10.11 -3.31
N LYS A 56 -0.11 11.35 -3.35
CA LYS A 56 0.27 12.31 -4.40
C LYS A 56 1.75 12.62 -4.23
N THR A 57 2.61 11.66 -4.56
CA THR A 57 4.06 11.80 -4.55
C THR A 57 4.51 11.65 -5.98
N SER A 58 4.68 12.80 -6.62
CA SER A 58 5.54 12.95 -7.79
C SER A 58 6.78 12.08 -7.61
N ASN A 59 7.03 11.20 -8.58
CA ASN A 59 8.28 10.47 -8.80
C ASN A 59 9.36 10.66 -7.74
N LEU A 60 9.50 9.70 -6.82
CA LEU A 60 10.80 9.39 -6.25
C LEU A 60 10.99 7.88 -6.35
N ALA A 61 11.60 7.50 -7.47
CA ALA A 61 12.25 6.24 -7.71
C ALA A 61 13.33 6.01 -6.63
N GLY A 62 12.93 5.46 -5.49
CA GLY A 62 13.83 4.92 -4.49
C GLY A 62 14.02 3.43 -4.74
N SER A 63 14.77 3.07 -5.78
CA SER A 63 15.28 1.71 -5.94
C SER A 63 16.23 1.44 -4.77
N ILE A 64 15.76 0.71 -3.75
CA ILE A 64 16.63 0.22 -2.68
C ILE A 64 17.46 -0.91 -3.29
N THR A 65 18.61 -0.58 -3.86
CA THR A 65 19.64 -1.56 -4.20
C THR A 65 20.29 -1.99 -2.88
N LEU A 66 19.87 -3.13 -2.33
CA LEU A 66 20.65 -3.84 -1.32
C LEU A 66 21.94 -4.33 -1.97
N GLN A 67 23.01 -3.52 -1.93
CA GLN A 67 24.36 -4.03 -2.17
C GLN A 67 24.83 -4.74 -0.89
N ASN A 68 24.72 -6.06 -0.91
CA ASN A 68 25.38 -6.93 0.06
C ASN A 68 26.90 -6.86 -0.19
N ALA A 69 27.58 -5.96 0.51
CA ALA A 69 29.03 -5.91 0.55
C ALA A 69 29.55 -6.96 1.54
N THR A 70 29.77 -8.18 1.06
CA THR A 70 30.62 -9.16 1.73
C THR A 70 32.08 -8.80 1.45
N ALA A 71 32.81 -8.42 2.50
CA ALA A 71 34.27 -8.36 2.54
C ALA A 71 34.81 -9.67 3.13
#